data_AF-A0AAD5BI56-F1
#
_entry.id   AF-A0AAD5BI56-F1
#
_cell.length_a   1.000
_cell.length_b   1.000
_cell.length_c   1.000
_cell.angle_alpha   90.00
_cell.angle_beta   90.00
_cell.angle_gamma   90.00
#
_symmetry.space_group_name_H-M   'P 1'
#
loop_
_entity.id
_entity.type
_entity.pdbx_description
1 polymer ?
#
loop_
_entity_poly.entity_id
_entity_poly.type
_entity_poly.pdbx_seq_one_letter_code
_entity_poly.pdbx_strand_id
1 'polypeptide(L)'
;MVLPSYYIPEAVPLVPIKHISHLNVSFEVENGRKQVNRIILIGDIHGHYNEFKELLRRAKYNKKKDELLVVGDFVTKGPDSFKMLDYLIDNNVQCILGNHEYYVLQYYANFHAIDQPSFYLSDTEETSRIWARGAFNDDPEYLFAKKLQPRHVKYINSCSVIKELGVVPVENNGVAPGVAVHAGLRPDLKLSQQDPIDNLEMRSLIGPFFNETTSDPDAPFAKSWSKVYNSRHGKAPANYVVYYGHDAGRGLKLKQYTRGLDSGCDKGGKLTAAVISSSKKKKGKVVLEEKIVQVDC
;
A
#
# COMPACT_ATOMS: atom_id res chain seq x y z
N MET A 1 -25.67 -38.69 4.75
CA MET A 1 -24.83 -38.17 5.85
C MET A 1 -24.51 -36.72 5.51
N VAL A 2 -25.18 -35.78 6.17
CA VAL A 2 -25.06 -34.34 5.89
C VAL A 2 -23.84 -33.83 6.65
N LEU A 3 -22.78 -33.41 5.94
CA LEU A 3 -21.65 -32.72 6.54
C LEU A 3 -22.08 -31.30 6.96
N PRO A 4 -21.50 -30.70 8.02
CA PRO A 4 -21.82 -29.34 8.42
C PRO A 4 -21.49 -28.34 7.30
N SER A 5 -22.32 -27.31 7.13
CA SER A 5 -22.27 -26.27 6.09
C SER A 5 -21.10 -25.28 6.18
N TYR A 6 -20.05 -25.59 6.96
CA TYR A 6 -18.89 -24.73 7.16
C TYR A 6 -17.62 -25.58 7.20
N TYR A 7 -16.99 -25.73 6.03
CA TYR A 7 -15.61 -26.15 5.95
C TYR A 7 -14.74 -24.94 6.32
N ILE A 8 -14.21 -24.92 7.54
CA ILE A 8 -13.15 -23.99 7.93
C ILE A 8 -11.87 -24.61 7.36
N PRO A 9 -11.22 -24.01 6.33
CA PRO A 9 -9.97 -24.55 5.80
C PRO A 9 -8.91 -24.69 6.90
N GLU A 10 -7.96 -25.59 6.72
CA GLU A 10 -6.81 -25.72 7.63
C GLU A 10 -6.15 -24.35 7.87
N ALA A 11 -6.05 -23.96 9.14
CA ALA A 11 -5.54 -22.66 9.52
C ALA A 11 -4.05 -22.56 9.20
N VAL A 12 -3.66 -21.50 8.48
CA VAL A 12 -2.27 -21.06 8.38
C VAL A 12 -1.95 -20.09 9.53
N PRO A 13 -0.91 -20.36 10.34
CA PRO A 13 -0.42 -19.40 11.33
C PRO A 13 0.08 -18.12 10.65
N LEU A 14 -0.17 -16.98 11.30
CA LEU A 14 0.38 -15.71 10.84
C LEU A 14 1.85 -15.60 11.29
N VAL A 15 2.70 -15.08 10.40
CA VAL A 15 4.05 -14.64 10.77
C VAL A 15 4.03 -13.14 11.02
N PRO A 16 4.96 -12.59 11.82
CA PRO A 16 5.03 -11.15 12.01
C PRO A 16 5.23 -10.43 10.67
N ILE A 17 4.44 -9.40 10.45
CA ILE A 17 4.41 -8.61 9.23
C ILE A 17 5.68 -7.76 9.18
N LYS A 18 6.35 -7.77 8.03
CA LYS A 18 7.55 -6.95 7.85
C LYS A 18 7.17 -5.47 7.83
N HIS A 19 7.74 -4.70 8.74
CA HIS A 19 7.55 -3.25 8.75
C HIS A 19 8.11 -2.60 7.48
N ILE A 20 9.35 -2.91 7.11
CA ILE A 20 10.01 -2.38 5.91
C ILE A 20 10.45 -3.53 5.00
N SER A 21 10.23 -3.38 3.70
CA SER A 21 10.84 -4.23 2.68
C SER A 21 11.39 -3.41 1.52
N HIS A 22 12.13 -4.06 0.61
CA HIS A 22 12.68 -3.41 -0.57
C HIS A 22 12.11 -4.05 -1.83
N LEU A 23 11.75 -3.23 -2.81
CA LEU A 23 11.41 -3.70 -4.13
C LEU A 23 12.70 -4.15 -4.85
N ASN A 24 12.84 -5.45 -5.13
CA ASN A 24 14.08 -6.00 -5.69
C ASN A 24 14.18 -5.80 -7.22
N VAL A 25 14.03 -4.56 -7.68
CA VAL A 25 14.13 -4.18 -9.09
C VAL A 25 15.08 -2.99 -9.27
N SER A 26 15.65 -2.85 -10.46
CA SER A 26 16.39 -1.64 -10.84
C SER A 26 16.06 -1.25 -12.28
N PHE A 27 16.12 0.06 -12.55
CA PHE A 27 16.06 0.60 -13.90
C PHE A 27 17.39 0.44 -14.65
N GLU A 28 18.48 0.21 -13.92
CA GLU A 28 19.82 -0.03 -14.44
C GLU A 28 20.23 -1.50 -14.27
N VAL A 29 21.31 -1.90 -14.94
CA VAL A 29 21.84 -3.27 -14.78
C VAL A 29 22.64 -3.30 -13.48
N GLU A 30 22.12 -4.03 -12.49
CA GLU A 30 22.75 -4.21 -11.19
C GLU A 30 22.75 -5.69 -10.80
N ASN A 31 23.88 -6.18 -10.28
CA ASN A 31 23.98 -7.57 -9.85
C ASN A 31 22.99 -7.88 -8.72
N GLY A 32 22.16 -8.92 -8.92
CA GLY A 32 21.19 -9.40 -7.93
C GLY A 32 19.82 -8.73 -7.96
N ARG A 33 19.60 -7.72 -8.83
CA ARG A 33 18.30 -7.05 -9.01
C ARG A 33 17.67 -7.39 -10.35
N LYS A 34 16.33 -7.55 -10.37
CA LYS A 34 15.58 -7.73 -11.62
C LYS A 34 15.56 -6.39 -12.38
N GLN A 35 16.11 -6.37 -13.59
CA GLN A 35 16.00 -5.18 -14.42
C GLN A 35 14.56 -4.99 -14.90
N VAL A 36 14.02 -3.78 -14.73
CA VAL A 36 12.68 -3.40 -15.20
C VAL A 36 12.73 -2.09 -15.96
N ASN A 37 11.79 -1.92 -16.89
CA ASN A 37 11.65 -0.65 -17.60
C ASN A 37 10.64 0.27 -16.93
N ARG A 38 9.69 -0.31 -16.19
CA ARG A 38 8.62 0.43 -15.52
C ARG A 38 8.24 -0.18 -14.19
N ILE A 39 7.88 0.68 -13.25
CA ILE A 39 7.19 0.34 -12.01
C ILE A 39 5.81 0.99 -12.08
N ILE A 40 4.76 0.22 -11.86
CA ILE A 40 3.38 0.69 -11.86
C ILE A 40 2.84 0.54 -10.44
N LEU A 41 2.54 1.67 -9.80
CA LEU A 41 1.93 1.74 -8.47
C LEU A 41 0.45 2.04 -8.62
N ILE A 42 -0.42 1.20 -8.07
CA ILE A 42 -1.89 1.35 -8.15
C ILE A 42 -2.41 1.68 -6.75
N GLY A 43 -3.26 2.71 -6.66
CA GLY A 43 -3.98 3.05 -5.42
C GLY A 43 -5.07 2.03 -5.07
N ASP A 44 -5.95 2.43 -4.16
CA ASP A 44 -6.97 1.60 -3.53
C ASP A 44 -7.94 1.02 -4.56
N ILE A 45 -7.99 -0.31 -4.66
CA ILE A 45 -8.76 -1.03 -5.68
C ILE A 45 -10.08 -1.54 -5.12
N HIS A 46 -10.10 -1.98 -3.86
CA HIS A 46 -11.28 -2.47 -3.18
C HIS A 46 -12.06 -3.50 -3.99
N GLY A 47 -11.40 -4.53 -4.54
CA GLY A 47 -12.07 -5.58 -5.30
C GLY A 47 -12.73 -5.15 -6.63
N HIS A 48 -12.49 -3.95 -7.14
CA HIS A 48 -12.94 -3.47 -8.46
C HIS A 48 -12.07 -4.08 -9.58
N TYR A 49 -12.26 -5.39 -9.81
CA TYR A 49 -11.41 -6.19 -10.68
C TYR A 49 -11.45 -5.77 -12.15
N ASN A 50 -12.63 -5.40 -12.66
CA ASN A 50 -12.75 -5.01 -14.07
C ASN A 50 -12.02 -3.70 -14.35
N GLU A 51 -12.13 -2.74 -13.44
CA GLU A 51 -11.50 -1.43 -13.45
C GLU A 51 -9.98 -1.60 -13.37
N PHE A 52 -9.51 -2.45 -12.47
CA PHE A 52 -8.09 -2.83 -12.41
C PHE A 52 -7.58 -3.43 -13.74
N LYS A 53 -8.32 -4.36 -14.36
CA LYS A 53 -7.94 -4.94 -15.65
C LYS A 53 -7.92 -3.90 -16.78
N GLU A 54 -8.89 -2.99 -16.80
CA GLU A 54 -8.96 -1.88 -17.75
C GLU A 54 -7.79 -0.91 -17.54
N LEU A 55 -7.42 -0.61 -16.29
CA LEU A 55 -6.29 0.23 -15.96
C LEU A 55 -4.97 -0.39 -16.42
N LEU A 56 -4.76 -1.69 -16.20
CA LEU A 56 -3.60 -2.41 -16.73
C LEU A 56 -3.55 -2.36 -18.27
N ARG A 57 -4.70 -2.46 -18.94
CA ARG A 57 -4.79 -2.33 -20.40
C ARG A 57 -4.41 -0.93 -20.86
N ARG A 58 -4.92 0.13 -20.21
CA ARG A 58 -4.58 1.53 -20.52
C ARG A 58 -3.11 1.84 -20.26
N ALA A 59 -2.54 1.31 -19.17
CA ALA A 59 -1.12 1.42 -18.87
C ALA A 59 -0.21 0.57 -19.79
N LYS A 60 -0.81 -0.28 -20.64
CA LYS A 60 -0.12 -1.25 -21.50
C LYS A 60 0.80 -2.15 -20.68
N TYR A 61 0.33 -2.63 -19.53
CA TYR A 61 1.10 -3.45 -18.60
C TYR A 61 1.60 -4.73 -19.27
N ASN A 62 2.87 -5.05 -19.03
CA ASN A 62 3.54 -6.25 -19.48
C ASN A 62 4.33 -6.87 -18.31
N LYS A 63 3.79 -7.95 -17.74
CA LYS A 63 4.39 -8.71 -16.63
C LYS A 63 5.86 -9.10 -16.83
N LYS A 64 6.33 -9.26 -18.07
CA LYS A 64 7.72 -9.64 -18.36
C LYS A 64 8.70 -8.45 -18.26
N LYS A 65 8.22 -7.21 -18.37
CA LYS A 65 9.05 -5.99 -18.46
C LYS A 65 8.79 -4.97 -17.34
N ASP A 66 7.61 -5.04 -16.75
CA ASP A 66 7.13 -4.10 -15.74
C ASP A 66 7.04 -4.79 -14.38
N GLU A 67 7.24 -4.00 -13.33
CA GLU A 67 6.91 -4.37 -11.96
C GLU A 67 5.57 -3.72 -11.58
N LEU A 68 4.71 -4.49 -10.92
CA LEU A 68 3.40 -4.03 -10.49
C LEU A 68 3.34 -4.05 -8.95
N LEU A 69 2.86 -2.96 -8.37
CA LEU A 69 2.71 -2.80 -6.93
C LEU A 69 1.34 -2.20 -6.61
N VAL A 70 0.59 -2.82 -5.69
CA VAL A 70 -0.66 -2.27 -5.13
C VAL A 70 -0.40 -1.63 -3.78
N VAL A 71 -0.95 -0.43 -3.53
CA VAL A 71 -0.62 0.41 -2.36
C VAL A 71 -1.62 0.18 -1.21
N GLY A 72 -1.95 -1.09 -0.95
CA GLY A 72 -2.97 -1.50 0.02
C GLY A 72 -4.40 -1.40 -0.52
N ASP A 73 -5.36 -1.81 0.29
CA ASP A 73 -6.80 -1.74 0.05
C ASP A 73 -7.19 -2.30 -1.31
N PHE A 74 -6.70 -3.50 -1.61
CA PHE A 74 -7.01 -4.20 -2.85
C PHE A 74 -8.19 -5.17 -2.69
N VAL A 75 -8.57 -5.52 -1.46
CA VAL A 75 -9.79 -6.29 -1.16
C VAL A 75 -10.88 -5.44 -0.51
N THR A 76 -12.04 -6.07 -0.29
CA THR A 76 -13.25 -5.55 0.36
C THR A 76 -13.91 -4.37 -0.35
N LYS A 77 -15.10 -3.95 0.12
CA LYS A 77 -16.03 -2.95 -0.44
C LYS A 77 -16.59 -3.22 -1.84
N GLY A 78 -15.77 -3.60 -2.82
CA GLY A 78 -16.21 -3.93 -4.18
C GLY A 78 -16.55 -5.41 -4.39
N PRO A 79 -17.04 -5.77 -5.58
CA PRO A 79 -17.75 -7.04 -5.82
C PRO A 79 -16.83 -8.25 -5.97
N ASP A 80 -15.58 -8.07 -6.39
CA ASP A 80 -14.73 -9.13 -6.94
C ASP A 80 -13.41 -9.32 -6.17
N SER A 81 -13.39 -9.12 -4.85
CA SER A 81 -12.18 -9.20 -4.02
C SER A 81 -11.41 -10.53 -4.14
N PHE A 82 -12.10 -11.67 -4.27
CA PHE A 82 -11.42 -12.96 -4.48
C PHE A 82 -10.76 -13.05 -5.86
N LYS A 83 -11.43 -12.59 -6.93
CA LYS A 83 -10.81 -12.54 -8.26
C LYS A 83 -9.60 -11.60 -8.29
N MET A 84 -9.68 -10.49 -7.57
CA MET A 84 -8.53 -9.60 -7.37
C MET A 84 -7.38 -10.35 -6.72
N LEU A 85 -7.62 -10.96 -5.56
CA LEU A 85 -6.60 -11.65 -4.79
C LEU A 85 -5.95 -12.81 -5.58
N ASP A 86 -6.78 -13.60 -6.27
CA ASP A 86 -6.34 -14.67 -7.15
C ASP A 86 -5.41 -14.13 -8.24
N TYR A 87 -5.79 -13.03 -8.90
CA TYR A 87 -4.96 -12.41 -9.92
C TYR A 87 -3.62 -11.92 -9.36
N LEU A 88 -3.63 -11.26 -8.20
CA LEU A 88 -2.42 -10.74 -7.58
C LEU A 88 -1.44 -11.87 -7.22
N ILE A 89 -1.96 -12.96 -6.67
CA ILE A 89 -1.19 -14.17 -6.32
C ILE A 89 -0.62 -14.82 -7.57
N ASP A 90 -1.47 -15.15 -8.55
CA ASP A 90 -1.07 -15.87 -9.76
C ASP A 90 -0.10 -15.04 -10.63
N ASN A 91 -0.08 -13.72 -10.41
CA ASN A 91 0.83 -12.80 -11.08
C ASN A 91 2.02 -12.33 -10.25
N ASN A 92 2.17 -12.82 -9.02
CA ASN A 92 3.24 -12.44 -8.10
C ASN A 92 3.38 -10.91 -7.99
N VAL A 93 2.25 -10.23 -7.87
CA VAL A 93 2.18 -8.77 -7.77
C VAL A 93 2.67 -8.33 -6.39
N GLN A 94 3.46 -7.26 -6.34
CA GLN A 94 3.94 -6.70 -5.08
C GLN A 94 2.80 -5.98 -4.36
N CYS A 95 2.79 -6.03 -3.03
CA CYS A 95 1.77 -5.36 -2.24
C CYS A 95 2.39 -4.60 -1.07
N ILE A 96 1.72 -3.49 -0.74
CA ILE A 96 1.72 -2.87 0.57
C ILE A 96 0.49 -3.37 1.33
N LEU A 97 0.61 -3.56 2.64
CA LEU A 97 -0.52 -3.90 3.48
C LEU A 97 -1.42 -2.65 3.64
N GLY A 98 -2.71 -2.75 3.33
CA GLY A 98 -3.70 -1.74 3.69
C GLY A 98 -4.37 -2.01 5.04
N ASN A 99 -5.11 -1.05 5.57
CA ASN A 99 -5.82 -1.26 6.83
C ASN A 99 -6.95 -2.29 6.66
N HIS A 100 -7.61 -2.34 5.50
CA HIS A 100 -8.63 -3.34 5.23
C HIS A 100 -8.05 -4.77 5.18
N GLU A 101 -6.88 -4.96 4.58
CA GLU A 101 -6.17 -6.24 4.65
C GLU A 101 -5.75 -6.61 6.08
N TYR A 102 -5.31 -5.63 6.87
CA TYR A 102 -4.96 -5.86 8.27
C TYR A 102 -6.17 -6.33 9.10
N TYR A 103 -7.32 -5.67 8.97
CA TYR A 103 -8.55 -6.07 9.65
C TYR A 103 -9.01 -7.47 9.24
N VAL A 104 -8.89 -7.80 7.95
CA VAL A 104 -9.14 -9.17 7.44
C VAL A 104 -8.26 -10.20 8.15
N LEU A 105 -6.96 -9.94 8.35
CA LEU A 105 -6.07 -10.84 9.10
C LEU A 105 -6.48 -10.95 10.58
N GLN A 106 -6.91 -9.86 11.22
CA GLN A 106 -7.39 -9.90 12.61
C GLN A 106 -8.66 -10.75 12.76
N TYR A 107 -9.63 -10.60 11.85
CA TYR A 107 -10.84 -11.43 11.84
C TYR A 107 -10.52 -12.90 11.56
N TYR A 108 -9.63 -13.17 10.60
CA TYR A 108 -9.14 -14.52 10.33
C TYR A 108 -8.50 -15.13 11.58
N ALA A 109 -7.62 -14.40 12.27
CA ALA A 109 -6.98 -14.89 13.50
C ALA A 109 -8.01 -15.26 14.58
N ASN A 110 -9.04 -14.42 14.75
CA ASN A 110 -10.15 -14.67 15.68
C ASN A 110 -10.95 -15.93 15.31
N PHE A 111 -11.30 -16.12 14.03
CA PHE A 111 -12.07 -17.29 13.59
C PHE A 111 -11.35 -18.61 13.82
N HIS A 112 -10.03 -18.61 13.65
CA HIS A 112 -9.20 -19.79 13.79
C HIS A 112 -8.59 -19.95 15.19
N ALA A 113 -8.90 -19.04 16.11
CA ALA A 113 -8.33 -18.99 17.46
C ALA A 113 -6.78 -19.06 17.47
N ILE A 114 -6.15 -18.31 16.57
CA ILE A 114 -4.70 -18.17 16.48
C ILE A 114 -4.25 -16.77 16.95
N ASP A 115 -2.95 -16.57 17.06
CA ASP A 115 -2.39 -15.26 17.42
C ASP A 115 -2.78 -14.16 16.43
N GLN A 116 -3.07 -12.98 16.98
CA GLN A 116 -3.32 -11.76 16.22
C GLN A 116 -2.09 -11.37 15.38
N PRO A 117 -2.28 -10.71 14.21
CA PRO A 117 -1.17 -10.20 13.43
C PRO A 117 -0.29 -9.28 14.27
N SER A 118 1.02 -9.43 14.13
CA SER A 118 2.04 -8.64 14.80
C SER A 118 3.03 -8.10 13.78
N PHE A 119 3.92 -7.20 14.18
CA PHE A 119 4.91 -6.59 13.30
C PHE A 119 6.34 -6.90 13.74
N TYR A 120 7.25 -7.05 12.78
CA TYR A 120 8.69 -6.97 13.02
C TYR A 120 9.09 -5.49 13.10
N LEU A 121 9.41 -4.99 14.30
CA LEU A 121 10.05 -3.68 14.44
C LEU A 121 11.55 -3.85 14.16
N SER A 122 12.11 -3.03 13.27
CA SER A 122 13.47 -3.26 12.75
C SER A 122 14.59 -3.02 13.77
N ASP A 123 14.29 -2.33 14.86
CA ASP A 123 15.32 -1.80 15.79
C ASP A 123 15.38 -2.57 17.12
N THR A 124 14.47 -3.53 17.33
CA THR A 124 14.50 -4.48 18.45
C THR A 124 14.03 -5.83 17.91
N GLU A 125 14.64 -6.96 18.28
CA GLU A 125 14.06 -8.29 18.01
C GLU A 125 12.73 -8.53 18.77
N GLU A 126 11.99 -7.46 19.08
CA GLU A 126 10.73 -7.47 19.80
C GLU A 126 9.57 -7.33 18.80
N THR A 127 8.64 -8.26 18.90
CA THR A 127 7.34 -8.17 18.24
C THR A 127 6.42 -7.25 19.04
N SER A 128 5.96 -6.14 18.47
CA SER A 128 4.90 -5.34 19.09
C SER A 128 3.53 -5.93 18.79
N ARG A 129 2.72 -6.14 19.84
CA ARG A 129 1.31 -6.51 19.72
C ARG A 129 0.48 -5.22 19.72
N ILE A 130 0.39 -4.55 18.57
CA ILE A 130 -0.42 -3.34 18.44
C ILE A 130 -1.82 -3.75 17.96
N TRP A 131 -2.83 -3.49 18.77
CA TRP A 131 -4.22 -3.87 18.47
C TRP A 131 -4.99 -2.71 17.84
N ALA A 132 -5.54 -2.92 16.64
CA ALA A 132 -6.59 -2.05 16.14
C ALA A 132 -7.86 -2.24 16.99
N ARG A 133 -8.53 -1.14 17.32
CA ARG A 133 -9.77 -1.13 18.11
C ARG A 133 -10.95 -1.28 17.16
N GLY A 134 -11.56 -2.45 17.10
CA GLY A 134 -12.79 -2.68 16.33
C GLY A 134 -13.62 -3.82 16.91
N ALA A 135 -14.91 -3.57 17.15
CA ALA A 135 -15.88 -4.53 17.67
C ALA A 135 -16.58 -5.27 16.53
N PHE A 136 -16.88 -6.55 16.76
CA PHE A 136 -17.51 -7.47 15.80
C PHE A 136 -18.84 -6.94 15.25
N ASN A 137 -18.94 -6.82 13.92
CA ASN A 137 -20.18 -6.53 13.20
C ASN A 137 -20.14 -7.20 11.80
N ASP A 138 -21.25 -7.19 11.06
CA ASP A 138 -21.40 -7.73 9.68
C ASP A 138 -20.57 -6.96 8.61
N ASP A 139 -19.30 -6.72 8.90
CA ASP A 139 -18.32 -5.98 8.10
C ASP A 139 -17.92 -6.78 6.84
N PRO A 140 -17.75 -6.16 5.65
CA PRO A 140 -17.25 -6.86 4.46
C PRO A 140 -15.92 -7.61 4.71
N GLU A 141 -15.05 -7.09 5.58
CA GLU A 141 -13.78 -7.69 6.02
C GLU A 141 -14.04 -9.00 6.77
N TYR A 142 -15.01 -9.00 7.68
CA TYR A 142 -15.40 -10.17 8.48
C TYR A 142 -15.94 -11.29 7.58
N LEU A 143 -16.84 -10.97 6.65
CA LEU A 143 -17.39 -11.94 5.69
C LEU A 143 -16.33 -12.45 4.72
N PHE A 144 -15.39 -11.59 4.32
CA PHE A 144 -14.27 -11.96 3.46
C PHE A 144 -13.30 -12.91 4.17
N ALA A 145 -12.95 -12.62 5.43
CA ALA A 145 -12.05 -13.42 6.24
C ALA A 145 -12.53 -14.87 6.43
N LYS A 146 -13.85 -15.11 6.55
CA LYS A 146 -14.44 -16.47 6.65
C LYS A 146 -14.17 -17.37 5.45
N LYS A 147 -13.89 -16.78 4.28
CA LYS A 147 -13.76 -17.47 3.00
C LYS A 147 -12.32 -17.52 2.51
N LEU A 148 -11.36 -17.02 3.29
CA LEU A 148 -9.95 -17.07 2.94
C LEU A 148 -9.44 -18.52 2.86
N GLN A 149 -8.60 -18.77 1.86
CA GLN A 149 -7.86 -20.01 1.73
C GLN A 149 -6.41 -19.78 2.21
N PRO A 150 -5.68 -20.84 2.57
CA PRO A 150 -4.27 -20.75 2.96
C PRO A 150 -3.40 -19.87 2.06
N ARG A 151 -3.58 -19.93 0.73
CA ARG A 151 -2.83 -19.10 -0.23
C ARG A 151 -3.14 -17.61 -0.12
N HIS A 152 -4.39 -17.26 0.18
CA HIS A 152 -4.87 -15.89 0.34
C HIS A 152 -4.24 -15.27 1.59
N VAL A 153 -4.28 -16.00 2.71
CA VAL A 153 -3.68 -15.59 3.98
C VAL A 153 -2.17 -15.38 3.83
N LYS A 154 -1.47 -16.33 3.21
CA LYS A 154 -0.02 -16.24 2.95
C LYS A 154 0.33 -15.02 2.12
N TYR A 155 -0.45 -14.69 1.09
CA TYR A 155 -0.21 -13.51 0.27
C TYR A 155 -0.40 -12.22 1.05
N ILE A 156 -1.55 -12.05 1.72
CA ILE A 156 -1.84 -10.85 2.51
C ILE A 156 -0.78 -10.65 3.61
N ASN A 157 -0.43 -11.72 4.34
CA ASN A 157 0.57 -11.69 5.40
C ASN A 157 2.01 -11.48 4.90
N SER A 158 2.25 -11.60 3.59
CA SER A 158 3.55 -11.27 2.96
C SER A 158 3.70 -9.78 2.60
N CYS A 159 2.61 -9.02 2.58
CA CYS A 159 2.63 -7.59 2.28
C CYS A 159 3.32 -6.82 3.41
N SER A 160 4.29 -5.98 3.07
CA SER A 160 4.99 -5.12 4.04
C SER A 160 4.23 -3.82 4.26
N VAL A 161 4.44 -3.18 5.40
CA VAL A 161 3.82 -1.87 5.71
C VAL A 161 4.43 -0.75 4.87
N ILE A 162 5.76 -0.74 4.75
CA ILE A 162 6.53 0.20 3.93
C ILE A 162 7.35 -0.60 2.92
N LYS A 163 7.41 -0.13 1.67
CA LYS A 163 8.30 -0.69 0.65
C LYS A 163 9.15 0.40 0.00
N GLU A 164 10.47 0.25 0.09
CA GLU A 164 11.40 1.11 -0.62
C GLU A 164 11.42 0.74 -2.12
N LEU A 165 11.30 1.77 -2.96
CA LEU A 165 11.15 1.65 -4.41
C LEU A 165 12.46 1.88 -5.18
N GLY A 166 13.54 2.23 -4.47
CA GLY A 166 14.76 2.74 -5.09
C GLY A 166 14.61 4.20 -5.48
N VAL A 167 15.17 4.59 -6.62
CA VAL A 167 15.18 5.98 -7.09
C VAL A 167 13.94 6.25 -7.96
N VAL A 168 13.24 7.36 -7.69
CA VAL A 168 12.01 7.78 -8.36
C VAL A 168 12.09 9.26 -8.78
N PRO A 169 11.31 9.70 -9.78
CA PRO A 169 11.35 11.08 -10.26
C PRO A 169 10.72 12.07 -9.26
N VAL A 170 11.32 13.24 -9.16
CA VAL A 170 10.81 14.42 -8.44
C VAL A 170 10.50 15.51 -9.46
N GLU A 171 9.56 16.40 -9.14
CA GLU A 171 9.30 17.60 -9.95
C GLU A 171 10.60 18.37 -10.27
N ASN A 172 10.64 19.05 -11.42
CA ASN A 172 11.82 19.76 -11.96
C ASN A 172 12.99 18.86 -12.37
N ASN A 173 12.71 17.67 -12.91
CA ASN A 173 13.69 16.72 -13.45
C ASN A 173 14.73 16.23 -12.43
N GLY A 174 14.38 16.22 -11.14
CA GLY A 174 15.16 15.63 -10.08
C GLY A 174 14.84 14.14 -9.89
N VAL A 175 15.64 13.47 -9.07
CA VAL A 175 15.34 12.14 -8.55
C VAL A 175 15.61 12.09 -7.05
N ALA A 176 14.86 11.25 -6.34
CA ALA A 176 15.03 11.01 -4.91
C ALA A 176 14.70 9.54 -4.59
N PRO A 177 15.09 9.03 -3.42
CA PRO A 177 14.55 7.77 -2.92
C PRO A 177 13.01 7.78 -2.92
N GLY A 178 12.39 6.67 -3.29
CA GLY A 178 10.95 6.49 -3.30
C GLY A 178 10.51 5.43 -2.30
N VAL A 179 9.33 5.64 -1.71
CA VAL A 179 8.70 4.67 -0.81
C VAL A 179 7.21 4.56 -1.11
N ALA A 180 6.67 3.36 -0.99
CA ALA A 180 5.24 3.11 -0.96
C ALA A 180 4.83 2.75 0.47
N VAL A 181 3.71 3.31 0.92
CA VAL A 181 3.08 3.08 2.23
C VAL A 181 1.59 3.33 2.06
N HIS A 182 0.73 2.63 2.80
CA HIS A 182 -0.71 2.72 2.54
C HIS A 182 -1.30 4.10 2.88
N ALA A 183 -1.18 4.58 4.12
CA ALA A 183 -1.75 5.87 4.52
C ALA A 183 -0.74 7.02 4.46
N GLY A 184 0.46 6.84 5.03
CA GLY A 184 1.52 7.85 4.95
C GLY A 184 2.70 7.64 5.88
N LEU A 185 3.57 8.66 5.97
CA LEU A 185 4.69 8.71 6.92
C LEU A 185 4.68 9.95 7.82
N ARG A 186 5.07 9.74 9.07
CA ARG A 186 5.36 10.79 10.03
C ARG A 186 6.65 11.52 9.64
N PRO A 187 6.61 12.84 9.39
CA PRO A 187 7.76 13.59 8.85
C PRO A 187 8.89 13.81 9.87
N ASP A 188 8.62 13.66 11.16
CA ASP A 188 9.56 13.82 12.26
C ASP A 188 10.33 12.54 12.61
N LEU A 189 9.97 11.40 12.00
CA LEU A 189 10.53 10.08 12.31
C LEU A 189 11.27 9.49 11.09
N LYS A 190 12.30 8.67 11.36
CA LYS A 190 12.91 7.82 10.32
C LYS A 190 11.95 6.68 9.94
N LEU A 191 12.21 5.99 8.83
CA LEU A 191 11.39 4.83 8.42
C LEU A 191 11.35 3.73 9.50
N SER A 192 12.49 3.40 10.11
CA SER A 192 12.58 2.37 11.15
C SER A 192 11.77 2.69 12.42
N GLN A 193 11.49 3.98 12.63
CA GLN A 193 10.83 4.51 13.83
C GLN A 193 9.34 4.78 13.62
N GLN A 194 8.81 4.54 12.42
CA GLN A 194 7.38 4.72 12.16
C GLN A 194 6.57 3.71 12.97
N ASP A 195 5.36 4.11 13.37
CA ASP A 195 4.37 3.18 13.90
C ASP A 195 3.62 2.51 12.74
N PRO A 196 3.62 1.17 12.64
CA PRO A 196 2.91 0.46 11.59
C PRO A 196 1.42 0.81 11.47
N ILE A 197 0.73 1.03 12.59
CA ILE A 197 -0.71 1.37 12.57
C ILE A 197 -0.92 2.78 12.05
N ASP A 198 -0.07 3.74 12.43
CA ASP A 198 -0.11 5.09 11.85
C ASP A 198 0.07 5.04 10.32
N ASN A 199 0.98 4.18 9.84
CA ASN A 199 1.23 3.99 8.42
C ASN A 199 0.07 3.35 7.65
N LEU A 200 -0.84 2.66 8.36
CA LEU A 200 -2.05 2.07 7.80
C LEU A 200 -3.26 3.00 7.91
N GLU A 201 -3.34 3.89 8.90
CA GLU A 201 -4.61 4.56 9.22
C GLU A 201 -4.60 6.08 9.20
N MET A 202 -3.43 6.74 9.27
CA MET A 202 -3.44 8.19 9.48
C MET A 202 -3.97 8.98 8.28
N ARG A 203 -4.67 10.08 8.55
CA ARG A 203 -5.06 11.06 7.53
C ARG A 203 -4.48 12.45 7.81
N SER A 204 -4.32 12.80 9.08
CA SER A 204 -3.85 14.12 9.49
C SER A 204 -2.84 14.03 10.63
N LEU A 205 -2.14 15.14 10.87
CA LEU A 205 -1.31 15.39 12.04
C LEU A 205 -1.92 16.50 12.89
N ILE A 206 -1.85 16.37 14.21
CA ILE A 206 -2.38 17.34 15.16
C ILE A 206 -1.36 18.46 15.39
N GLY A 207 -1.78 19.71 15.16
CA GLY A 207 -0.97 20.90 15.44
C GLY A 207 -0.90 21.24 16.94
N PRO A 208 0.06 22.08 17.37
CA PRO A 208 1.02 22.79 16.52
C PRO A 208 2.31 22.02 16.24
N PHE A 209 2.58 20.94 16.99
CA PHE A 209 3.84 20.20 16.91
C PHE A 209 3.87 19.22 15.73
N PHE A 210 2.72 18.74 15.27
CA PHE A 210 2.58 17.78 14.17
C PHE A 210 3.35 16.47 14.42
N ASN A 211 3.45 16.07 15.69
CA ASN A 211 4.07 14.84 16.18
C ASN A 211 3.02 13.84 16.74
N GLU A 212 1.76 14.01 16.38
CA GLU A 212 0.66 13.11 16.71
C GLU A 212 -0.21 12.92 15.47
N THR A 213 -0.61 11.68 15.20
CA THR A 213 -1.45 11.29 14.07
C THR A 213 -2.92 11.29 14.46
N THR A 214 -3.79 11.37 13.46
CA THR A 214 -5.21 11.07 13.60
C THR A 214 -5.76 10.52 12.29
N SER A 215 -6.67 9.55 12.40
CA SER A 215 -7.48 9.06 11.27
C SER A 215 -8.69 9.97 11.00
N ASP A 216 -9.09 10.80 11.96
CA ASP A 216 -10.14 11.81 11.81
C ASP A 216 -9.56 13.08 11.17
N PRO A 217 -9.91 13.40 9.90
CA PRO A 217 -9.41 14.58 9.22
C PRO A 217 -9.93 15.90 9.81
N ASP A 218 -11.02 15.86 10.56
CA ASP A 218 -11.74 17.02 11.10
C ASP A 218 -11.47 17.25 12.60
N ALA A 219 -10.60 16.43 13.20
CA ALA A 219 -10.18 16.59 14.59
C ALA A 219 -9.60 18.00 14.84
N PRO A 220 -9.74 18.56 16.06
CA PRO A 220 -9.20 19.87 16.40
C PRO A 220 -7.72 20.00 16.04
N PHE A 221 -7.36 21.09 15.35
CA PHE A 221 -5.99 21.38 14.89
C PHE A 221 -5.40 20.38 13.87
N ALA A 222 -6.22 19.48 13.32
CA ALA A 222 -5.78 18.52 12.32
C ALA A 222 -5.36 19.22 11.03
N LYS A 223 -4.22 18.79 10.49
CA LYS A 223 -3.75 19.18 9.16
C LYS A 223 -3.33 17.94 8.40
N SER A 224 -3.76 17.81 7.15
CA SER A 224 -3.38 16.71 6.26
C SER A 224 -1.87 16.41 6.35
N TRP A 225 -1.53 15.16 6.67
CA TRP A 225 -0.14 14.75 6.86
C TRP A 225 0.70 15.08 5.62
N SER A 226 0.16 14.83 4.42
CA SER A 226 0.86 15.11 3.16
C SER A 226 1.06 16.61 2.94
N LYS A 227 0.15 17.46 3.44
CA LYS A 227 0.37 18.92 3.43
C LYS A 227 1.51 19.31 4.36
N VAL A 228 1.58 18.74 5.56
CA VAL A 228 2.69 18.97 6.49
C VAL A 228 4.01 18.50 5.88
N TYR A 229 4.05 17.28 5.34
CA TYR A 229 5.21 16.65 4.71
C TYR A 229 5.80 17.50 3.58
N ASN A 230 4.96 18.14 2.75
CA ASN A 230 5.42 19.00 1.66
C ASN A 230 5.70 20.46 2.08
N SER A 231 5.36 20.88 3.31
CA SER A 231 5.36 22.30 3.69
C SER A 231 6.69 22.87 4.22
N ARG A 232 7.74 22.05 4.38
CA ARG A 232 9.02 22.51 4.92
C ARG A 232 10.07 22.64 3.82
N HIS A 233 10.34 23.87 3.40
CA HIS A 233 11.51 24.22 2.58
C HIS A 233 12.84 23.87 3.30
N GLY A 234 13.27 22.60 3.27
CA GLY A 234 14.68 22.23 3.36
C GLY A 234 15.38 22.19 4.73
N LYS A 235 14.71 21.85 5.85
CA LYS A 235 15.41 21.60 7.14
C LYS A 235 14.96 20.31 7.83
N ALA A 236 15.57 19.22 7.38
CA ALA A 236 15.36 17.80 7.74
C ALA A 236 14.18 17.14 6.99
N PRO A 237 14.42 16.03 6.29
CA PRO A 237 14.06 16.01 4.88
C PRO A 237 12.78 15.21 4.65
N ALA A 238 11.99 15.65 3.66
CA ALA A 238 11.30 14.71 2.79
C ALA A 238 12.38 13.88 2.09
N ASN A 239 12.95 12.89 2.79
CA ASN A 239 14.00 12.02 2.29
C ASN A 239 13.50 11.14 1.14
N TYR A 240 12.18 11.05 1.02
CA TYR A 240 11.51 10.15 0.13
C TYR A 240 10.40 10.87 -0.64
N VAL A 241 10.17 10.45 -1.88
CA VAL A 241 8.87 10.63 -2.53
C VAL A 241 7.97 9.50 -2.06
N VAL A 242 6.85 9.86 -1.43
CA VAL A 242 5.93 8.91 -0.80
C VAL A 242 4.74 8.64 -1.69
N TYR A 243 4.54 7.40 -2.11
CA TYR A 243 3.35 6.93 -2.82
C TYR A 243 2.38 6.29 -1.83
N TYR A 244 1.14 6.74 -1.82
CA TYR A 244 0.16 6.35 -0.81
C TYR A 244 -1.28 6.34 -1.35
N GLY A 245 -2.18 5.73 -0.58
CA GLY A 245 -3.61 5.52 -0.84
C GLY A 245 -4.50 6.05 0.29
N HIS A 246 -5.48 5.26 0.73
CA HIS A 246 -6.32 5.37 1.95
C HIS A 246 -7.30 6.56 2.06
N ASP A 247 -6.91 7.72 1.53
CA ASP A 247 -7.59 8.99 1.77
C ASP A 247 -8.51 9.40 0.62
N ALA A 248 -9.42 8.51 0.21
CA ALA A 248 -10.41 8.72 -0.84
C ALA A 248 -11.20 10.03 -0.68
N GLY A 249 -11.39 10.48 0.57
CA GLY A 249 -12.07 11.75 0.86
C GLY A 249 -11.35 12.98 0.30
N ARG A 250 -10.02 12.92 0.13
CA ARG A 250 -9.22 13.97 -0.50
C ARG A 250 -8.94 13.70 -1.99
N GLY A 251 -9.16 12.47 -2.45
CA GLY A 251 -8.97 12.02 -3.82
C GLY A 251 -7.51 12.12 -4.28
N LEU A 252 -7.30 12.14 -5.60
CA LEU A 252 -5.97 12.25 -6.21
C LEU A 252 -5.24 13.52 -5.73
N LYS A 253 -4.06 13.34 -5.10
CA LYS A 253 -3.20 14.43 -4.63
C LYS A 253 -1.75 14.22 -5.05
N LEU A 254 -1.33 14.94 -6.08
CA LEU A 254 0.05 14.94 -6.56
C LEU A 254 0.73 16.21 -6.06
N LYS A 255 1.80 16.05 -5.26
CA LYS A 255 2.67 17.13 -4.78
C LYS A 255 4.12 16.72 -4.95
N GLN A 256 5.05 17.67 -4.85
CA GLN A 256 6.48 17.46 -5.03
C GLN A 256 7.03 16.17 -4.39
N TYR A 257 6.70 15.88 -3.12
CA TYR A 257 7.23 14.74 -2.37
C TYR A 257 6.18 13.68 -2.00
N THR A 258 4.93 13.83 -2.42
CA THR A 258 3.88 12.85 -2.07
C THR A 258 2.92 12.63 -3.24
N ARG A 259 2.58 11.38 -3.51
CA ARG A 259 1.63 10.95 -4.55
C ARG A 259 0.50 10.16 -3.88
N GLY A 260 -0.60 10.85 -3.59
CA GLY A 260 -1.83 10.23 -3.12
C GLY A 260 -2.62 9.72 -4.32
N LEU A 261 -2.69 8.39 -4.45
CA LEU A 261 -3.25 7.66 -5.58
C LEU A 261 -4.68 7.18 -5.34
N ASP A 262 -5.20 7.28 -4.12
CA ASP A 262 -6.60 6.95 -3.85
C ASP A 262 -7.52 8.02 -4.45
N SER A 263 -8.14 7.68 -5.58
CA SER A 263 -9.11 8.50 -6.28
C SER A 263 -10.56 8.03 -6.06
N GLY A 264 -10.80 7.23 -5.01
CA GLY A 264 -12.13 6.82 -4.56
C GLY A 264 -12.86 5.88 -5.51
N CYS A 265 -12.19 4.83 -6.01
CA CYS A 265 -12.82 3.86 -6.92
C CYS A 265 -14.06 3.19 -6.28
N ASP A 266 -14.00 2.86 -4.98
CA ASP A 266 -15.10 2.29 -4.20
C ASP A 266 -16.33 3.22 -4.08
N LYS A 267 -16.16 4.51 -4.40
CA LYS A 267 -17.20 5.53 -4.31
C LYS A 267 -17.69 6.01 -5.68
N GLY A 268 -17.40 5.27 -6.75
CA GLY A 268 -17.72 5.68 -8.12
C GLY A 268 -16.84 6.82 -8.63
N GLY A 269 -15.62 6.90 -8.11
CA GLY A 269 -14.61 7.85 -8.54
C GLY A 269 -13.75 7.28 -9.67
N LYS A 270 -12.45 7.15 -9.44
CA LYS A 270 -11.52 6.57 -10.41
C LYS A 270 -10.60 5.58 -9.73
N LEU A 271 -10.03 4.67 -10.51
CA LEU A 271 -8.84 3.94 -10.11
C LEU A 271 -7.61 4.58 -10.77
N THR A 272 -6.58 4.88 -9.97
CA THR A 272 -5.38 5.58 -10.41
C THR A 272 -4.14 4.70 -10.29
N ALA A 273 -3.25 4.84 -11.27
CA ALA A 273 -1.89 4.37 -11.18
C ALA A 273 -0.85 5.45 -11.49
N ALA A 274 0.26 5.42 -10.76
CA ALA A 274 1.50 6.09 -11.12
C ALA A 274 2.42 5.12 -11.87
N VAL A 275 2.79 5.47 -13.09
CA VAL A 275 3.68 4.71 -13.96
C VAL A 275 5.03 5.41 -14.01
N ILE A 276 6.00 4.85 -13.31
CA ILE A 276 7.40 5.29 -13.34
C ILE A 276 8.10 4.51 -14.44
N SER A 277 8.75 5.19 -15.37
CA SER A 277 9.43 4.58 -16.52
C SER A 277 10.83 5.11 -16.71
N SER A 278 11.74 4.24 -17.12
CA SER A 278 13.09 4.63 -17.51
C SER A 278 13.20 4.81 -19.03
N SER A 279 13.87 5.87 -19.46
CA SER A 279 14.28 6.08 -20.84
C SER A 279 15.78 6.36 -20.92
N LYS A 280 16.45 5.85 -21.97
CA LYS A 280 17.88 6.11 -22.21
C LYS A 280 18.03 7.37 -23.04
N LYS A 281 18.79 8.37 -22.54
CA LYS A 281 19.23 9.51 -23.37
C LYS A 281 20.44 9.16 -24.22
N LYS A 282 20.59 9.86 -25.36
CA LYS A 282 21.89 9.97 -26.08
C LYS A 282 22.91 10.52 -25.06
N LYS A 283 23.94 9.73 -24.71
CA LYS A 283 24.96 9.90 -23.62
C LYS A 283 24.82 8.98 -22.39
N GLY A 284 23.91 8.00 -22.39
CA GLY A 284 23.98 6.86 -21.44
C GLY A 284 23.40 7.11 -20.03
N LYS A 285 22.95 8.32 -19.70
CA LYS A 285 22.19 8.56 -18.45
C LYS A 285 20.75 8.08 -18.58
N VAL A 286 20.28 7.32 -17.59
CA VAL A 286 18.86 6.98 -17.41
C VAL A 286 18.10 8.23 -16.97
N VAL A 287 16.96 8.47 -17.60
CA VAL A 287 15.98 9.47 -17.19
C VAL A 287 14.74 8.76 -16.71
N LEU A 288 14.25 9.15 -15.54
CA LEU A 288 13.00 8.64 -14.99
C LEU A 288 11.88 9.63 -15.29
N GLU A 289 10.76 9.10 -15.74
CA GLU A 289 9.52 9.85 -15.98
C GLU A 289 8.39 9.19 -15.22
N GLU A 290 7.48 10.00 -14.69
CA GLU A 290 6.24 9.53 -14.05
C GLU A 290 5.04 9.99 -14.89
N LYS A 291 4.08 9.07 -15.09
CA LYS A 291 2.81 9.36 -15.76
C LYS A 291 1.66 8.79 -14.93
N ILE A 292 0.58 9.55 -14.83
CA ILE A 292 -0.65 9.08 -14.19
C ILE A 292 -1.58 8.46 -15.22
N VAL A 293 -2.11 7.29 -14.90
CA VAL A 293 -3.13 6.58 -15.69
C VAL A 293 -4.36 6.43 -14.81
N GLN A 294 -5.54 6.74 -15.35
CA GLN A 294 -6.80 6.56 -14.63
C GLN A 294 -7.85 5.84 -15.49
N VAL A 295 -8.75 5.16 -14.80
CA VAL A 295 -9.99 4.59 -15.33
C VAL A 295 -11.14 4.99 -14.42
N ASP A 296 -12.34 5.07 -14.98
CA ASP A 296 -13.53 5.38 -14.21
C ASP A 296 -14.03 4.12 -13.48
N CYS A 297 -14.50 4.33 -12.25
CA CYS A 297 -15.29 3.41 -11.46
C CYS A 297 -16.68 4.08 -11.31
#